data_AF-A0A971A743-F1
#
_entry.id   AF-A0A971A743-F1
#
_cell.length_a   1.000
_cell.length_b   1.000
_cell.length_c   1.000
_cell.angle_alpha   90.00
_cell.angle_beta   90.00
_cell.angle_gamma   90.00
#
_symmetry.space_group_name_H-M   'P 1'
#
loop_
_entity.id
_entity.type
_entity.pdbx_description
1 polymer ?
#
loop_
_entity_poly.entity_id
_entity_poly.type
_entity_poly.pdbx_seq_one_letter_code
_entity_poly.pdbx_strand_id
1 'polypeptide(L)'
;MRFERNAVLSCLLALVLLAAIGCDKKTHQDQPPATARGETTAPAIAADKPVTEVQAEADTMSVENLKATALKYKDAIVAKQADIEKLAAKVKEIPLTEALGEEAKTLKVDLQNLETDLKALKDRFQVYYNKLKEKGADVAGLTLP
;
A
#
# COMPACT_ATOMS: atom_id res chain seq x y z
N MET A 1 -10.08 11.64 -40.11
CA MET A 1 -10.32 12.61 -39.02
C MET A 1 -11.84 12.79 -38.85
N ARG A 2 -12.43 12.21 -37.81
CA ARG A 2 -13.85 12.36 -37.42
C ARG A 2 -13.92 12.16 -35.90
N PHE A 3 -13.67 13.21 -35.12
CA PHE A 3 -13.78 13.14 -33.66
C PHE A 3 -14.03 14.51 -33.02
N GLU A 4 -15.02 15.25 -33.51
CA GLU A 4 -15.47 16.48 -32.85
C GLU A 4 -17.00 16.49 -32.86
N ARG A 5 -17.64 16.39 -31.68
CA ARG A 5 -19.00 16.92 -31.37
C ARG A 5 -19.59 16.55 -29.99
N ASN A 6 -18.98 15.69 -29.17
CA ASN A 6 -19.62 15.21 -27.93
C ASN A 6 -19.12 15.88 -26.64
N ALA A 7 -18.43 17.02 -26.72
CA ALA A 7 -17.84 17.71 -25.56
C ALA A 7 -18.74 18.74 -24.85
N VAL A 8 -20.05 18.87 -25.14
CA VAL A 8 -20.82 20.03 -24.62
C VAL A 8 -22.13 19.70 -23.89
N LEU A 9 -22.64 18.47 -23.94
CA LEU A 9 -24.04 18.22 -23.50
C LEU A 9 -24.24 17.47 -22.18
N SER A 10 -23.24 17.41 -21.30
CA SER A 10 -23.38 16.74 -19.99
C SER A 10 -23.04 17.64 -18.78
N CYS A 11 -23.00 18.96 -18.99
CA CYS A 11 -22.88 19.96 -17.92
C CYS A 11 -24.24 20.54 -17.44
N LEU A 12 -25.38 20.01 -17.88
CA LEU A 12 -26.71 20.58 -17.62
C LEU A 12 -27.56 19.82 -16.58
N LEU A 13 -27.02 18.80 -15.92
CA LEU A 13 -27.71 18.00 -14.90
C LEU A 13 -27.25 18.32 -13.46
N ALA A 14 -26.90 19.59 -13.22
CA ALA A 14 -26.36 20.08 -11.94
C ALA A 14 -27.27 21.07 -11.19
N LEU A 15 -28.57 21.20 -11.50
CA LEU A 15 -29.34 22.37 -11.01
C LEU A 15 -30.79 22.15 -10.56
N VAL A 16 -31.24 20.94 -10.24
CA VAL A 16 -32.60 20.74 -9.72
C VAL A 16 -32.61 19.73 -8.58
N LEU A 17 -32.59 20.24 -7.34
CA LEU A 17 -33.30 19.73 -6.12
C LEU A 17 -32.63 20.24 -4.82
N LEU A 18 -32.60 21.56 -4.68
CA LEU A 18 -32.52 22.26 -3.40
C LEU A 18 -33.93 22.79 -3.07
N ALA A 19 -34.67 22.11 -2.18
CA ALA A 19 -35.74 22.69 -1.34
C ALA A 19 -36.49 21.62 -0.52
N ALA A 20 -36.23 21.54 0.79
CA ALA A 20 -37.16 21.21 1.89
C ALA A 20 -36.31 20.95 3.17
N ILE A 21 -36.07 21.96 4.03
CA ILE A 21 -36.86 22.31 5.24
C ILE A 21 -36.84 21.20 6.30
N GLY A 22 -36.21 21.49 7.45
CA GLY A 22 -36.35 20.72 8.68
C GLY A 22 -35.44 21.22 9.80
N CYS A 23 -35.78 22.35 10.43
CA CYS A 23 -35.24 22.76 11.74
C CYS A 23 -35.98 22.02 12.87
N ASP A 24 -35.25 21.49 13.85
CA ASP A 24 -35.59 21.36 15.29
C ASP A 24 -34.50 20.45 15.92
N LYS A 25 -33.94 20.58 17.11
CA LYS A 25 -33.82 21.58 18.18
C LYS A 25 -32.94 20.90 19.25
N LYS A 26 -31.94 21.62 19.77
CA LYS A 26 -31.15 21.44 21.03
C LYS A 26 -30.93 20.01 21.57
N THR A 27 -29.67 19.68 21.90
CA THR A 27 -29.17 19.63 23.30
C THR A 27 -27.63 19.57 23.33
N HIS A 28 -27.09 20.32 24.27
CA HIS A 28 -25.70 20.51 24.69
C HIS A 28 -25.03 19.21 25.16
N GLN A 29 -23.78 18.93 24.77
CA GLN A 29 -22.87 18.19 25.65
C GLN A 29 -21.41 18.65 25.45
N ASP A 30 -20.94 19.34 26.47
CA ASP A 30 -19.55 19.62 26.83
C ASP A 30 -18.75 18.33 27.04
N GLN A 31 -17.56 18.21 26.43
CA GLN A 31 -16.25 17.93 27.08
C GLN A 31 -15.19 17.35 26.11
N PRO A 32 -13.88 17.51 26.41
CA PRO A 32 -12.88 17.89 25.42
C PRO A 32 -11.77 16.82 25.23
N PRO A 33 -10.60 17.18 24.66
CA PRO A 33 -10.04 16.58 23.47
C PRO A 33 -9.22 15.32 23.78
N ALA A 34 -9.56 14.19 23.15
CA ALA A 34 -8.66 13.06 23.07
C ALA A 34 -7.73 13.24 21.87
N THR A 35 -6.52 13.70 22.17
CA THR A 35 -5.27 13.20 21.61
C THR A 35 -5.24 13.07 20.08
N ALA A 36 -4.80 14.15 19.44
CA ALA A 36 -4.07 14.08 18.20
C ALA A 36 -2.85 13.16 18.40
N ARG A 37 -3.01 11.86 18.13
CA ARG A 37 -1.90 11.00 17.77
C ARG A 37 -1.76 11.16 16.27
N GLY A 38 -0.89 12.10 15.90
CA GLY A 38 -0.35 12.14 14.55
C GLY A 38 0.33 10.81 14.28
N GLU A 39 -0.39 9.94 13.59
CA GLU A 39 0.25 8.93 12.78
C GLU A 39 0.53 9.61 11.44
N THR A 40 1.74 10.16 11.33
CA THR A 40 2.38 10.35 10.03
C THR A 40 2.62 8.95 9.47
N THR A 41 1.55 8.31 8.99
CA THR A 41 1.65 7.12 8.18
C THR A 41 2.11 7.65 6.81
N ALA A 42 3.41 7.61 6.57
CA ALA A 42 3.94 7.62 5.21
C ALA A 42 3.06 6.67 4.38
N PRO A 43 2.63 7.04 3.16
CA PRO A 43 1.61 6.29 2.43
C PRO A 43 2.03 4.84 2.36
N ALA A 44 1.37 4.01 3.17
CA ALA A 44 1.52 2.57 3.12
C ALA A 44 1.15 2.20 1.70
N ILE A 45 2.13 1.77 0.93
CA ILE A 45 1.90 1.21 -0.39
C ILE A 45 0.92 0.09 -0.14
N ALA A 46 -0.31 0.22 -0.65
CA ALA A 46 -1.41 -0.68 -0.33
C ALA A 46 -0.96 -2.13 -0.56
N ALA A 47 -0.60 -2.80 0.53
CA ALA A 47 -0.06 -4.16 0.54
C ALA A 47 -1.15 -5.21 0.29
N ASP A 48 -2.36 -4.75 -0.04
CA ASP A 48 -3.55 -5.58 -0.28
C ASP A 48 -4.01 -5.59 -1.74
N LYS A 49 -3.45 -4.75 -2.63
CA LYS A 49 -3.90 -4.77 -4.03
C LYS A 49 -3.58 -6.13 -4.69
N PRO A 50 -4.53 -6.80 -5.35
CA PRO A 50 -4.23 -8.04 -6.06
C PRO A 50 -3.25 -7.74 -7.21
N VAL A 51 -2.38 -8.71 -7.52
CA VAL A 51 -1.34 -8.55 -8.56
C VAL A 51 -1.93 -8.18 -9.92
N THR A 52 -3.16 -8.63 -10.22
CA THR A 52 -3.90 -8.30 -11.44
C THR A 52 -4.26 -6.81 -11.54
N GLU A 53 -4.66 -6.17 -10.43
CA GLU A 53 -4.91 -4.72 -10.39
C GLU A 53 -3.60 -3.94 -10.54
N VAL A 54 -2.52 -4.44 -9.92
CA VAL A 54 -1.18 -3.85 -10.03
C VAL A 54 -0.67 -3.89 -11.48
N GLN A 55 -0.96 -4.97 -12.21
CA GLN A 55 -0.63 -5.09 -13.64
C GLN A 55 -1.38 -4.06 -14.47
N ALA A 56 -2.70 -3.91 -14.26
CA ALA A 56 -3.51 -2.92 -14.96
C ALA A 56 -3.05 -1.49 -14.67
N GLU A 57 -2.71 -1.19 -13.41
CA GLU A 57 -2.15 0.12 -13.02
C GLU A 57 -0.83 0.38 -13.77
N ALA A 58 0.10 -0.57 -13.75
CA ALA A 58 1.40 -0.46 -14.42
C ALA A 58 1.30 -0.24 -15.94
N ASP A 59 0.31 -0.84 -16.61
CA ASP A 59 0.12 -0.66 -18.05
C ASP A 59 -0.19 0.79 -18.45
N THR A 60 -0.88 1.52 -17.56
CA THR A 60 -1.29 2.92 -17.79
C THR A 60 -0.25 3.94 -17.32
N MET A 61 0.76 3.53 -16.56
CA MET A 61 1.75 4.44 -15.99
C MET A 61 2.83 4.88 -16.98
N SER A 62 3.30 6.12 -16.78
CA SER A 62 4.52 6.64 -17.41
C SER A 62 5.76 5.93 -16.84
N VAL A 63 6.88 5.98 -17.58
CA VAL A 63 8.17 5.42 -17.13
C VAL A 63 8.60 6.01 -15.79
N GLU A 64 8.42 7.32 -15.60
CA GLU A 64 8.77 8.00 -14.34
C GLU A 64 7.93 7.48 -13.17
N ASN A 65 6.61 7.36 -13.35
CA ASN A 65 5.72 6.84 -12.32
C ASN A 65 6.00 5.38 -12.00
N LEU A 66 6.26 4.55 -13.02
CA LEU A 66 6.67 3.15 -12.83
C LEU A 66 7.95 3.05 -11.99
N LYS A 67 8.95 3.89 -12.28
CA LYS A 67 10.23 3.90 -11.55
C LYS A 67 10.03 4.36 -10.10
N ALA A 68 9.27 5.43 -9.88
CA ALA A 68 8.95 5.92 -8.54
C ALA A 68 8.19 4.86 -7.73
N THR A 69 7.21 4.18 -8.32
CA THR A 69 6.46 3.11 -7.65
C THR A 69 7.33 1.89 -7.37
N ALA A 70 8.16 1.46 -8.32
CA ALA A 70 9.11 0.37 -8.10
C ALA A 70 10.11 0.67 -6.99
N LEU A 71 10.59 1.92 -6.88
CA LEU A 71 11.45 2.36 -5.78
C LEU A 71 10.74 2.25 -4.42
N LYS A 72 9.50 2.70 -4.33
CA LYS A 72 8.70 2.57 -3.10
C LYS A 72 8.57 1.09 -2.69
N TYR A 73 8.26 0.20 -3.63
CA TYR A 73 8.19 -1.24 -3.33
C TYR A 73 9.54 -1.81 -2.91
N LYS A 74 10.64 -1.39 -3.55
CA LYS A 74 12.00 -1.77 -3.12
C LYS A 74 12.26 -1.35 -1.68
N ASP A 75 11.95 -0.11 -1.30
CA ASP A 75 12.16 0.38 0.06
C ASP A 75 11.32 -0.42 1.07
N ALA A 76 10.06 -0.73 0.73
CA ALA A 76 9.20 -1.58 1.56
C ALA A 76 9.74 -3.02 1.69
N ILE A 77 10.29 -3.59 0.62
CA ILE A 77 10.94 -4.91 0.64
C ILE A 77 12.16 -4.91 1.57
N VAL A 78 13.01 -3.88 1.49
CA VAL A 78 14.19 -3.75 2.36
C VAL A 78 13.78 -3.62 3.82
N ALA A 79 12.80 -2.77 4.13
CA ALA A 79 12.29 -2.62 5.49
C ALA A 79 11.73 -3.94 6.02
N LYS A 80 10.96 -4.67 5.21
CA LYS A 80 10.37 -5.96 5.59
C LYS A 80 11.43 -7.05 5.80
N GLN A 81 12.49 -7.05 4.99
CA GLN A 81 13.64 -7.96 5.16
C GLN A 81 14.33 -7.73 6.50
N ALA A 82 14.51 -6.47 6.91
CA ALA A 82 15.07 -6.14 8.21
C ALA A 82 14.18 -6.58 9.39
N ASP A 83 12.85 -6.47 9.25
CA ASP A 83 11.89 -6.98 10.26
C ASP A 83 12.02 -8.50 10.42
N ILE A 84 12.11 -9.23 9.30
CA ILE A 84 12.31 -10.69 9.27
C ILE A 84 13.62 -11.07 9.96
N GLU A 85 14.73 -10.38 9.64
CA GLU A 85 16.04 -10.64 10.25
C GLU A 85 16.01 -10.43 11.76
N LYS A 86 15.38 -9.35 12.23
CA LYS A 86 15.22 -9.05 13.65
C LYS A 86 14.40 -10.13 14.36
N LEU A 87 13.31 -10.59 13.75
CA LEU A 87 12.46 -11.61 14.35
C LEU A 87 13.13 -12.98 14.35
N ALA A 88 13.81 -13.34 13.26
CA ALA A 88 14.60 -14.56 13.16
C ALA A 88 15.75 -14.58 14.18
N ALA A 89 16.37 -13.43 14.48
CA ALA A 89 17.36 -13.31 15.55
C ALA A 89 16.74 -13.65 16.91
N LYS A 90 15.58 -13.07 17.25
CA LYS A 90 14.86 -13.40 18.49
C LYS A 90 14.53 -14.88 18.60
N VAL A 91 14.07 -15.52 17.52
CA VAL A 91 13.80 -16.97 17.51
C VAL A 91 15.05 -17.79 17.82
N LYS A 92 16.23 -17.36 17.34
CA LYS A 92 17.51 -18.03 17.61
C LYS A 92 17.99 -17.85 19.06
N GLU A 93 17.58 -16.79 19.73
CA GLU A 93 17.92 -16.52 21.15
C GLU A 93 17.07 -17.37 22.12
N ILE A 94 15.98 -17.98 21.66
CA ILE A 94 15.12 -18.82 22.51
C ILE A 94 15.86 -20.11 22.88
N PRO A 95 15.98 -20.43 24.19
CA PRO A 95 16.52 -21.71 24.62
C PRO A 95 15.74 -22.89 24.05
N LEU A 96 16.41 -24.01 23.75
CA LEU A 96 15.76 -25.18 23.17
C LEU A 96 14.61 -25.73 24.05
N THR A 97 14.71 -25.57 25.37
CA THR A 97 13.67 -25.95 26.33
C THR A 97 12.38 -25.14 26.16
N GLU A 98 12.48 -23.92 25.63
CA GLU A 98 11.38 -22.98 25.43
C GLU A 98 10.93 -22.91 23.95
N ALA A 99 11.55 -23.68 23.05
CA ALA A 99 11.29 -23.62 21.60
C ALA A 99 9.86 -24.06 21.19
N LEU A 100 9.13 -24.70 22.10
CA LEU A 100 7.72 -25.09 21.98
C LEU A 100 6.79 -24.25 22.84
N GLY A 101 7.31 -23.26 23.57
CA GLY A 101 6.54 -22.30 24.34
C GLY A 101 5.72 -21.36 23.44
N GLU A 102 4.75 -20.67 24.04
CA GLU A 102 3.84 -19.78 23.33
C GLU A 102 4.57 -18.61 22.64
N GLU A 103 5.64 -18.08 23.25
CA GLU A 103 6.47 -17.04 22.64
C GLU A 103 7.13 -17.55 21.35
N ALA A 104 7.75 -18.73 21.38
CA ALA A 104 8.40 -19.32 20.22
C ALA A 104 7.41 -19.60 19.08
N LYS A 105 6.18 -20.04 19.41
CA LYS A 105 5.11 -20.23 18.42
C LYS A 105 4.66 -18.89 17.82
N THR A 106 4.44 -17.88 18.65
CA THR A 106 4.03 -16.55 18.21
C THR A 106 5.06 -15.95 17.25
N LEU A 107 6.34 -15.99 17.62
CA LEU A 107 7.43 -15.48 16.78
C LEU A 107 7.55 -16.24 15.45
N LYS A 108 7.26 -17.56 15.42
CA LYS A 108 7.23 -18.34 14.17
C LYS A 108 6.06 -17.93 13.27
N VAL A 109 4.87 -17.72 13.84
CA VAL A 109 3.69 -17.26 13.07
C VAL A 109 3.94 -15.86 12.51
N ASP A 110 4.46 -14.95 13.33
CA ASP A 110 4.81 -13.60 12.89
C ASP A 110 5.86 -13.64 11.76
N LEU A 111 6.85 -14.53 11.84
CA LEU A 111 7.86 -14.70 10.80
C LEU A 111 7.23 -15.18 9.49
N GLN A 112 6.35 -16.18 9.55
CA GLN A 112 5.63 -16.69 8.37
C GLN A 112 4.74 -15.62 7.71
N ASN A 113 4.08 -14.80 8.52
CA ASN A 113 3.27 -13.67 8.03
C ASN A 113 4.17 -12.64 7.33
N LEU A 114 5.28 -12.25 7.94
CA LEU A 114 6.23 -11.31 7.33
C LEU A 114 6.85 -11.84 6.04
N GLU A 115 7.16 -13.14 5.97
CA GLU A 115 7.65 -13.79 4.75
C GLU A 115 6.60 -13.80 3.64
N THR A 116 5.33 -14.03 3.99
CA THR A 116 4.19 -13.97 3.06
C THR A 116 4.02 -12.56 2.51
N ASP A 117 4.05 -11.55 3.38
CA ASP A 117 3.98 -10.14 2.99
C ASP A 117 5.16 -9.73 2.10
N LEU A 118 6.38 -10.14 2.46
CA LEU A 118 7.58 -9.91 1.67
C LEU A 118 7.43 -10.49 0.27
N LYS A 119 6.90 -11.71 0.16
CA LYS A 119 6.62 -12.33 -1.14
C LYS A 119 5.62 -11.51 -1.95
N ALA A 120 4.51 -11.09 -1.34
CA ALA A 120 3.52 -10.27 -2.03
C ALA A 120 4.10 -8.92 -2.51
N LEU A 121 4.96 -8.29 -1.71
CA LEU A 121 5.68 -7.08 -2.11
C LEU A 121 6.61 -7.34 -3.30
N LYS A 122 7.38 -8.43 -3.28
CA LYS A 122 8.28 -8.82 -4.38
C LYS A 122 7.52 -9.11 -5.67
N ASP A 123 6.39 -9.81 -5.58
CA ASP A 123 5.55 -10.14 -6.74
C ASP A 123 5.00 -8.85 -7.41
N ARG A 124 4.55 -7.88 -6.60
CA ARG A 124 4.09 -6.57 -7.11
C ARG A 124 5.22 -5.69 -7.64
N PHE A 125 6.36 -5.68 -6.94
CA PHE A 125 7.57 -5.02 -7.43
C PHE A 125 7.97 -5.53 -8.82
N GLN A 126 7.90 -6.84 -9.03
CA GLN A 126 8.25 -7.49 -10.28
C GLN A 126 7.38 -7.00 -11.45
N VAL A 127 6.09 -6.72 -11.22
CA VAL A 127 5.20 -6.15 -12.23
C VAL A 127 5.73 -4.81 -12.75
N TYR A 128 6.04 -3.88 -11.85
CA TYR A 128 6.57 -2.56 -12.23
C TYR A 128 7.97 -2.67 -12.86
N TYR A 129 8.82 -3.53 -12.33
CA TYR A 129 10.17 -3.77 -12.85
C TYR A 129 10.13 -4.34 -14.27
N ASN A 130 9.30 -5.34 -14.52
CA ASN A 130 9.10 -5.91 -15.85
C ASN A 130 8.55 -4.86 -16.80
N LYS A 131 7.58 -4.04 -16.36
CA LYS A 131 7.01 -3.00 -17.22
C LYS A 131 8.02 -1.93 -17.62
N LEU A 132 8.93 -1.56 -16.71
CA LEU A 132 10.04 -0.67 -17.01
C LEU A 132 10.96 -1.26 -18.09
N LYS A 133 11.29 -2.56 -17.97
CA LYS A 133 12.09 -3.27 -18.99
C LYS A 133 11.39 -3.32 -20.34
N GLU A 134 10.09 -3.63 -20.37
CA GLU A 134 9.28 -3.63 -21.60
C GLU A 134 9.29 -2.26 -22.30
N LYS A 135 9.26 -1.17 -21.53
CA LYS A 135 9.33 0.21 -22.04
C LYS A 135 10.75 0.68 -22.36
N GLY A 136 11.78 -0.16 -22.21
CA GLY A 136 13.17 0.18 -22.47
C GLY A 136 13.77 1.17 -21.45
N ALA A 137 13.20 1.26 -20.25
CA ALA A 137 13.67 2.16 -19.21
C ALA A 137 14.88 1.60 -18.44
N ASP A 138 15.68 2.50 -17.88
CA ASP A 138 16.79 2.13 -17.00
C ASP A 138 16.28 1.63 -15.63
N VAL A 139 16.77 0.45 -15.24
CA VAL A 139 16.43 -0.25 -14.00
C VAL A 139 17.62 -0.42 -13.05
N ALA A 140 18.76 0.23 -13.30
CA ALA A 140 19.99 0.05 -12.51
C ALA A 140 19.82 0.36 -11.01
N GLY A 141 18.89 1.25 -10.63
CA GLY A 141 18.60 1.59 -9.24
C GLY A 141 17.63 0.64 -8.52
N LEU A 142 17.04 -0.33 -9.23
CA LEU A 142 15.94 -1.17 -8.73
C LEU A 142 16.38 -2.56 -8.28
N THR A 143 17.68 -2.86 -8.27
CA THR A 143 18.16 -4.14 -7.73
C THR A 143 17.79 -4.26 -6.25
N LEU A 144 17.17 -5.39 -5.89
CA LEU A 144 16.88 -5.77 -4.51
C LEU A 144 18.15 -6.35 -3.87
N PRO A 145 18.43 -6.09 -2.59
CA PRO A 145 19.53 -6.72 -1.87
C PRO A 145 19.31 -8.23 -1.67
#